data_AF-A0AAU4SQ63-F1
#
_entry.id   AF-A0AAU4SQ63-F1
#
_cell.length_a   1.000
_cell.length_b   1.000
_cell.length_c   1.000
_cell.angle_alpha   90.00
_cell.angle_beta   90.00
_cell.angle_gamma   90.00
#
_symmetry.space_group_name_H-M   'P 1'
#
loop_
_entity.id
_entity.type
_entity.pdbx_description
1 polymer ?
#
loop_
_entity_poly.entity_id
_entity_poly.type
_entity_poly.pdbx_seq_one_letter_code
_entity_poly.pdbx_strand_id
1 'polypeptide(L)' 'MRPFALNYARPAPQLEVSVPYAYDSRLQLNVLPDGRLAAHDYAVLRELGATTSTAGSKTHFDD' A
#
# COMPACT_ATOMS: atom_id res chain seq x y z
N MET A 1 -11.77 -5.61 -36.18
CA MET A 1 -11.66 -4.57 -35.13
C MET A 1 -10.55 -4.95 -34.18
N ARG A 2 -9.66 -4.02 -33.80
CA ARG A 2 -8.62 -4.26 -32.79
C ARG A 2 -9.02 -3.57 -31.48
N PRO A 3 -8.91 -4.23 -30.32
CA PRO A 3 -9.18 -3.61 -29.03
C PRO A 3 -8.35 -2.33 -28.82
N PHE A 4 -8.98 -1.27 -28.33
CA PHE A 4 -8.36 0.04 -28.09
C PHE A 4 -7.05 -0.04 -27.30
N ALA A 5 -7.02 -0.89 -26.26
CA ALA A 5 -5.86 -1.07 -25.40
C ALA A 5 -4.61 -1.58 -26.15
N LEU A 6 -4.79 -2.37 -27.20
CA LEU A 6 -3.67 -2.94 -27.97
C LEU A 6 -2.99 -1.90 -28.88
N ASN A 7 -3.59 -0.72 -29.08
CA ASN A 7 -2.96 0.37 -29.82
C ASN A 7 -1.84 1.06 -29.01
N TYR A 8 -1.82 0.87 -27.70
CA TYR A 8 -0.89 1.53 -26.78
C TYR A 8 0.05 0.55 -26.07
N ALA A 9 -0.10 -0.75 -26.30
CA ALA A 9 0.80 -1.75 -25.77
C ALA A 9 2.22 -1.50 -26.30
N ARG A 10 3.14 -1.16 -25.40
CA ARG A 10 4.59 -1.10 -25.67
C ARG A 10 5.25 -2.29 -24.99
N PRO A 11 6.30 -2.89 -25.60
CA PRO A 11 7.12 -3.87 -24.90
C PRO A 11 7.63 -3.26 -23.60
N ALA A 12 7.42 -3.97 -22.48
CA ALA A 12 8.03 -3.55 -21.22
C ALA A 12 9.55 -3.60 -21.40
N PRO A 13 10.29 -2.58 -20.95
CA PRO A 13 11.75 -2.68 -20.92
C PRO A 13 12.14 -3.90 -20.10
N GLN A 14 13.12 -4.65 -20.58
CA GLN A 14 13.66 -5.76 -19.82
C GLN A 14 14.37 -5.19 -18.59
N LEU A 15 13.68 -5.24 -17.45
CA LEU A 15 14.26 -4.90 -16.16
C LEU A 15 15.28 -5.99 -15.80
N GLU A 16 16.55 -5.61 -15.71
CA GLU A 16 17.50 -6.38 -14.90
C GLU A 16 16.98 -6.31 -13.46
N VAL A 17 16.30 -7.38 -13.02
CA VAL A 17 15.85 -7.51 -11.63
C VAL A 17 17.10 -7.71 -10.79
N SER A 18 17.72 -6.60 -10.37
CA SER A 18 19.01 -6.58 -9.69
C SER A 18 18.94 -7.17 -8.27
N VAL A 19 17.76 -7.19 -7.63
CA VAL A 19 17.54 -7.87 -6.35
C VAL A 19 16.07 -8.30 -6.24
N PRO A 20 15.73 -9.53 -5.83
CA PRO A 20 14.36 -9.86 -5.44
C PRO A 20 13.92 -8.91 -4.32
N TYR A 21 12.89 -8.11 -4.56
CA TYR A 21 12.28 -7.34 -3.48
C TYR A 21 11.63 -8.32 -2.50
N ALA A 22 12.21 -8.43 -1.31
CA ALA A 22 11.62 -9.15 -0.20
C ALA A 22 10.96 -8.14 0.73
N TYR A 23 9.65 -8.31 0.95
CA TYR A 23 8.94 -7.55 1.95
C TYR A 23 9.51 -7.88 3.34
N ASP A 24 10.01 -6.86 4.05
CA ASP A 24 10.41 -6.96 5.46
C ASP A 24 9.46 -6.15 6.32
N SER A 25 8.58 -6.85 7.04
CA SER A 25 7.63 -6.21 7.97
C SER A 25 8.33 -5.47 9.11
N ARG A 26 9.59 -5.79 9.41
CA ARG A 26 10.38 -5.08 10.43
C ARG A 26 10.78 -3.68 9.97
N LEU A 27 10.72 -3.37 8.67
CA LEU A 27 11.01 -2.05 8.13
C LEU A 27 9.77 -1.15 8.07
N GLN A 28 8.58 -1.67 8.37
CA GLN A 28 7.35 -0.88 8.54
C GLN A 28 7.25 -0.31 9.96
N LEU A 29 8.26 0.43 10.40
CA LEU A 29 8.23 1.07 11.72
C LEU A 29 7.57 2.44 11.60
N ASN A 30 6.34 2.54 12.11
CA ASN A 30 5.74 3.83 12.42
C ASN A 30 6.43 4.38 13.68
N VAL A 31 7.19 5.45 13.52
CA VAL A 31 7.94 6.09 14.60
C VAL A 31 7.45 7.52 14.84
N LEU A 32 7.54 7.98 16.08
CA LEU A 32 7.32 9.37 16.45
C LEU A 32 8.50 10.26 15.99
N PRO A 33 8.37 11.60 16.01
CA PRO A 33 9.48 12.51 15.68
C PRO A 33 10.74 12.32 16.54
N ASP A 34 10.61 11.72 17.74
CA ASP A 34 11.71 11.39 18.64
C ASP A 34 12.31 9.99 18.39
N GLY A 35 11.81 9.25 17.39
CA GLY A 35 12.29 7.93 17.01
C GLY A 35 11.71 6.76 17.81
N ARG A 36 10.88 7.00 18.82
CA ARG A 36 10.20 5.91 19.54
C ARG A 36 9.14 5.24 18.66
N LEU A 37 8.93 3.94 18.86
CA LEU A 37 7.88 3.20 18.17
C LEU A 37 6.50 3.75 18.56
N ALA A 38 5.71 4.14 17.56
CA ALA A 38 4.35 4.67 17.77
C ALA A 38 3.42 3.65 18.47
N ALA A 39 3.71 2.34 18.33
CA ALA A 39 2.98 1.27 19.02
C ALA A 39 3.13 1.31 20.56
N HIS A 40 4.09 2.06 21.10
CA HIS A 40 4.26 2.26 22.54
C HIS A 40 3.69 3.59 23.04
N ASP A 41 3.13 4.42 22.15
CA ASP A 41 2.46 5.65 22.53
C ASP A 41 0.96 5.42 22.70
N TYR A 42 0.56 5.02 23.90
CA TYR A 42 -0.83 4.75 24.23
C TYR A 42 -1.74 5.98 24.13
N ALA A 43 -1.20 7.20 24.26
CA ALA A 43 -1.98 8.41 24.09
C ALA A 43 -2.35 8.59 22.61
N VAL A 44 -1.37 8.44 21.71
CA VAL A 44 -1.59 8.47 20.26
C VAL A 44 -2.53 7.35 19.81
N LEU A 45 -2.34 6.12 20.32
CA LEU A 45 -3.22 4.99 19.99
C LEU A 45 -4.66 5.19 20.47
N ARG A 46 -4.88 5.84 21.61
CA ARG A 46 -6.23 6.16 22.11
C ARG A 46 -6.96 7.15 21.20
N GLU A 47 -6.26 8.18 20.73
CA GLU A 47 -6.84 9.22 19.88
C GLU A 47 -7.05 8.74 18.43
N LEU A 48 -6.21 7.82 17.94
CA LEU A 48 -6.23 7.33 16.55
C LEU A 48 -6.84 5.93 16.37
N GLY A 49 -7.27 5.27 17.45
CA GLY A 49 -7.75 3.88 17.43
C GLY A 49 -8.98 3.62 16.57
N ALA A 50 -9.68 4.66 16.13
CA ALA A 50 -10.80 4.59 15.20
C ALA A 50 -10.40 5.11 13.82
N THR A 51 -9.59 4.37 13.06
CA THR A 51 -9.55 4.56 11.61
C THR A 51 -10.67 3.73 11.01
N THR A 52 -11.82 4.35 10.72
CA THR A 52 -12.80 3.78 9.81
C THR A 52 -12.13 3.65 8.44
N SER A 53 -11.78 2.42 8.08
CA SER A 53 -11.30 2.12 6.74
C SER A 53 -12.42 2.47 5.75
N THR A 54 -12.26 3.56 4.99
CA THR A 54 -13.08 3.83 3.81
C THR A 54 -12.63 3.02 2.60
N ALA A 55 -11.59 2.19 2.76
CA ALA A 55 -11.15 1.22 1.75
C ALA A 55 -12.07 -0.01 1.65
N GLY A 56 -13.35 0.14 2.03
CA GLY A 56 -14.39 -0.73 1.52
C GLY A 56 -14.43 -0.52 0.01
N SER A 57 -13.85 -1.46 -0.72
CA SER A 57 -14.12 -1.65 -2.14
C SER A 57 -15.60 -1.40 -2.37
N LYS A 58 -15.96 -0.52 -3.31
CA LYS A 58 -17.32 -0.50 -3.85
C LYS A 58 -17.66 -1.93 -4.28
N THR A 59 -18.40 -2.66 -3.45
CA THR A 59 -19.05 -3.89 -3.88
C THR A 59 -20.15 -3.41 -4.81
N HIS A 60 -19.91 -3.52 -6.12
CA HIS A 60 -20.97 -3.36 -7.11
C HIS A 60 -21.91 -4.54 -6.89
N PHE A 61 -23.04 -4.30 -6.24
CA PHE A 61 -24.16 -5.22 -6.35
C PHE A 61 -24.84 -4.86 -7.66
N ASP A 62 -24.52 -5.63 -8.71
CA ASP A 62 -25.34 -5.68 -9.92
C ASP A 62 -26.66 -6.37 -9.54
N ASP A 63 -27.61 -5.59 -9.02
CA ASP A 63 -29.04 -5.88 -9.10
C ASP A 63 -29.62 -5.18 -10.33
#